data_AF-A0AAU2MSD5-F1
#
_entry.id   AF-A0AAU2MSD5-F1
#
_cell.length_a   1.000
_cell.length_b   1.000
_cell.length_c   1.000
_cell.angle_alpha   90.00
_cell.angle_beta   90.00
_cell.angle_gamma   90.00
#
_symmetry.space_group_name_H-M   'P 1'
#
loop_
_entity.id
_entity.type
_entity.pdbx_description
1 polymer ?
#
loop_
_entity_poly.entity_id
_entity_poly.type
_entity_poly.pdbx_seq_one_letter_code
_entity_poly.pdbx_strand_id
1 'polypeptide(L)'
;MSGLKTSRTADVQVRNRGQVPDGADVYAQGKMLAVIGHVRGPVLTVRVKLTQAASTSANRPATAQAVVDVNGRMVRAHVAANSMFEAVDLLQERLAARLTRPRRYAAGGPHRNGTPSRTSRDGAGHDHRPHRHHVPAGERRIVRHKSFSLVHQTPEDAVIDLEAMDHDFWLFTDLASGRDSIVYRDVRTGRHRMASLGPLGQEREVDGLLGVSTVPVPTSSVTEAVSRLHLTGLPFVFFNDTATGRGCVLYHRYDGHYGLITPSR
;
A
#
# COMPACT_ATOMS: atom_id res chain seq x y z
N MET A 1 -39.76 5.71 18.77
CA MET A 1 -39.58 5.17 17.41
C MET A 1 -38.16 4.61 17.30
N SER A 2 -38.06 3.29 17.23
CA SER A 2 -36.82 2.52 17.30
C SER A 2 -36.10 2.57 15.94
N GLY A 3 -34.95 3.22 15.88
CA GLY A 3 -34.09 3.19 14.69
C GLY A 3 -33.42 1.83 14.61
N LEU A 4 -33.81 1.02 13.62
CA LEU A 4 -33.11 -0.21 13.26
C LEU A 4 -31.63 0.11 13.02
N LYS A 5 -30.78 -0.30 13.96
CA LYS A 5 -29.36 -0.54 13.69
C LYS A 5 -29.28 -1.74 12.76
N THR A 6 -29.45 -1.51 11.47
CA THR A 6 -29.11 -2.50 10.44
C THR A 6 -27.59 -2.58 10.35
N SER A 7 -26.96 -3.21 11.35
CA SER A 7 -25.64 -3.80 11.15
C SER A 7 -25.86 -4.94 10.17
N ARG A 8 -25.82 -4.65 8.87
CA ARG A 8 -25.60 -5.68 7.87
C ARG A 8 -24.23 -6.25 8.21
N THR A 9 -24.22 -7.45 8.78
CA THR A 9 -23.02 -8.22 9.10
C THR A 9 -22.17 -8.22 7.85
N ALA A 10 -21.01 -7.56 7.88
CA ALA A 10 -20.12 -7.53 6.73
C ALA A 10 -19.75 -8.98 6.38
N ASP A 11 -19.86 -9.34 5.10
CA ASP A 11 -19.44 -10.66 4.64
C ASP A 11 -17.91 -10.75 4.72
N VAL A 12 -17.42 -11.52 5.70
CA VAL A 12 -16.00 -11.77 5.92
C VAL A 12 -15.62 -13.04 5.18
N GLN A 13 -14.95 -12.87 4.04
CA GLN A 13 -14.51 -13.96 3.20
C GLN A 13 -13.06 -14.32 3.52
N VAL A 14 -12.82 -15.52 4.04
CA VAL A 14 -11.47 -16.04 4.32
C VAL A 14 -11.07 -17.06 3.26
N ARG A 15 -9.85 -16.94 2.72
CA ARG A 15 -9.26 -17.89 1.77
C ARG A 15 -7.93 -18.41 2.28
N ASN A 16 -7.78 -19.72 2.30
CA ASN A 16 -6.57 -20.40 2.76
C ASN A 16 -5.73 -20.90 1.57
N ARG A 17 -4.40 -20.90 1.72
CA ARG A 17 -3.47 -21.47 0.73
C ARG A 17 -2.29 -22.16 1.43
N GLY A 18 -1.98 -23.38 1.01
CA GLY A 18 -0.94 -24.19 1.65
C GLY A 18 -1.47 -24.90 2.90
N GLN A 19 -0.57 -25.36 3.76
CA GLN A 19 -0.88 -26.12 4.97
C GLN A 19 -1.30 -25.18 6.12
N VAL A 20 -2.37 -24.41 5.92
CA VAL A 20 -2.91 -23.52 6.95
C VAL A 20 -3.51 -24.37 8.09
N PRO A 21 -3.17 -24.12 9.37
CA PRO A 21 -3.71 -24.90 10.49
C PRO A 21 -5.23 -24.85 10.57
N ASP A 22 -5.83 -25.96 11.02
CA ASP A 22 -7.27 -26.05 11.25
C ASP A 22 -7.74 -24.98 12.25
N GLY A 23 -8.91 -24.38 11.98
CA GLY A 23 -9.50 -23.32 12.81
C GLY A 23 -8.88 -21.93 12.65
N ALA A 24 -7.79 -21.77 11.88
CA ALA A 24 -7.19 -20.46 11.62
C ALA A 24 -8.12 -19.51 10.84
N ASP A 25 -8.98 -20.06 9.98
CA ASP A 25 -10.00 -19.32 9.24
C ASP A 25 -11.10 -18.76 10.15
N VAL A 26 -11.63 -19.60 11.05
CA VAL A 26 -12.60 -19.20 12.08
C VAL A 26 -11.99 -18.17 13.01
N TYR A 27 -10.74 -18.37 13.42
CA TYR A 27 -10.00 -17.42 14.24
C TYR A 27 -9.83 -16.07 13.53
N ALA A 28 -9.40 -16.08 12.27
CA ALA A 28 -9.28 -14.87 11.46
C ALA A 28 -10.62 -14.15 11.28
N GLN A 29 -11.70 -14.89 11.02
CA GLN A 29 -13.03 -14.31 10.90
C GLN A 29 -13.45 -13.60 12.19
N GLY A 30 -13.27 -14.24 13.36
CA GLY A 30 -13.55 -13.64 14.67
C GLY A 30 -12.74 -12.37 14.92
N LYS A 31 -11.43 -12.39 14.63
CA LYS A 31 -10.58 -11.19 14.78
C LYS A 31 -10.97 -10.07 13.83
N MET A 32 -11.33 -10.37 12.58
CA MET A 32 -11.77 -9.34 11.64
C MET A 32 -13.10 -8.72 12.04
N LEU A 33 -14.07 -9.52 12.52
CA LEU A 33 -15.35 -9.02 13.05
C LEU A 33 -15.13 -8.07 14.22
N ALA A 34 -14.20 -8.39 15.13
CA ALA A 34 -13.84 -7.51 16.24
C ALA A 34 -13.26 -6.17 15.76
N VAL A 35 -12.40 -6.17 14.72
CA VAL A 35 -11.83 -4.94 14.16
C VAL A 35 -12.90 -4.05 13.54
N ILE A 36 -13.75 -4.62 12.68
CA ILE A 36 -14.77 -3.83 11.98
C ILE A 36 -15.88 -3.33 12.90
N GLY A 37 -16.10 -3.98 14.04
CA GLY A 37 -17.06 -3.52 15.06
C GLY A 37 -16.76 -2.14 15.63
N HIS A 38 -15.52 -1.66 15.50
CA HIS A 38 -15.07 -0.34 15.96
C HIS A 38 -15.01 0.71 14.84
N VAL A 39 -15.32 0.33 13.60
CA VAL A 39 -15.24 1.22 12.43
C VAL A 39 -16.46 2.12 12.35
N ARG A 40 -16.24 3.41 12.09
CA ARG A 40 -17.32 4.37 11.81
C ARG A 40 -17.69 4.29 10.32
N GLY A 41 -18.89 3.80 10.03
CA GLY A 41 -19.44 3.72 8.68
C GLY A 41 -19.71 2.28 8.22
N PRO A 42 -20.43 2.11 7.09
CA PRO A 42 -20.75 0.78 6.58
C PRO A 42 -19.50 0.07 6.06
N VAL A 43 -19.28 -1.15 6.53
CA VAL A 43 -18.26 -2.05 5.97
C VAL A 43 -18.91 -2.89 4.89
N LEU A 44 -18.46 -2.69 3.65
CA LEU A 44 -19.07 -3.29 2.46
C LEU A 44 -18.53 -4.69 2.20
N THR A 45 -17.21 -4.88 2.32
CA THR A 45 -16.55 -6.18 2.14
C THR A 45 -15.34 -6.34 3.06
N VAL A 46 -15.10 -7.58 3.50
CA VAL A 46 -13.85 -7.95 4.17
C VAL A 46 -13.31 -9.20 3.51
N ARG A 47 -12.10 -9.13 2.96
CA ARG A 47 -11.44 -10.27 2.32
C ARG A 47 -10.12 -10.56 3.03
N VAL A 48 -9.99 -11.77 3.57
CA VAL A 48 -8.79 -12.26 4.23
C VAL A 48 -8.18 -13.38 3.40
N LYS A 49 -6.86 -13.35 3.25
CA LYS A 49 -6.08 -14.42 2.67
C LYS A 49 -5.02 -14.88 3.67
N LEU A 50 -5.09 -16.15 4.03
CA LEU A 50 -4.09 -16.83 4.85
C LEU A 50 -3.23 -17.70 3.94
N THR A 51 -1.92 -17.67 4.12
CA THR A 51 -1.00 -18.49 3.32
C THR A 51 0.12 -19.02 4.19
N GLN A 52 0.22 -20.35 4.27
CA GLN A 52 1.32 -21.05 4.94
C GLN A 52 2.31 -21.53 3.89
N ALA A 53 3.57 -21.10 3.98
CA ALA A 53 4.65 -21.61 3.15
C ALA A 53 4.95 -23.08 3.52
N ALA A 54 5.19 -23.91 2.51
CA ALA A 54 5.50 -25.33 2.71
C ALA A 54 6.94 -25.57 3.22
N SER A 55 7.85 -24.63 2.99
CA SER A 55 9.25 -24.79 3.39
C SER A 55 9.44 -24.47 4.87
N THR A 56 10.01 -25.41 5.62
CA THR A 56 10.40 -25.24 7.03
C THR A 56 11.56 -24.26 7.22
N SER A 57 12.33 -23.97 6.17
CA SER A 57 13.42 -22.98 6.19
C SER A 57 12.97 -21.54 5.92
N ALA A 58 11.68 -21.33 5.60
CA ALA A 58 11.17 -19.99 5.35
C ALA A 58 11.12 -19.20 6.67
N ASN A 59 11.87 -18.10 6.74
CA ASN A 59 11.74 -17.14 7.82
C ASN A 59 10.31 -16.56 7.80
N ARG A 60 9.56 -16.74 8.91
CA ARG A 60 8.14 -16.37 9.04
C ARG A 60 7.24 -16.98 7.96
N PRO A 61 6.97 -18.30 8.02
CA PRO A 61 6.26 -19.03 6.96
C PRO A 61 4.76 -18.72 6.88
N ALA A 62 4.18 -18.11 7.92
CA ALA A 62 2.78 -17.76 7.97
C ALA A 62 2.57 -16.32 7.49
N THR A 63 1.77 -16.13 6.44
CA THR A 63 1.41 -14.80 5.93
C THR A 63 -0.10 -14.60 5.97
N ALA A 64 -0.51 -13.41 6.39
CA ALA A 64 -1.92 -13.04 6.49
C ALA A 64 -2.13 -11.67 5.82
N GLN A 65 -3.16 -11.57 5.00
CA GLN A 65 -3.50 -10.35 4.27
C GLN A 65 -4.99 -10.07 4.40
N ALA A 66 -5.35 -8.84 4.76
CA ALA A 66 -6.74 -8.37 4.74
C ALA A 66 -6.89 -7.18 3.80
N VAL A 67 -8.06 -7.11 3.16
CA VAL A 67 -8.55 -5.93 2.47
C VAL A 67 -9.98 -5.69 2.95
N VAL A 68 -10.23 -4.51 3.50
CA VAL A 68 -11.53 -4.06 4.01
C VAL A 68 -11.99 -2.87 3.19
N ASP A 69 -13.25 -2.91 2.75
CA ASP A 69 -13.92 -1.78 2.12
C ASP A 69 -14.82 -1.09 3.13
N VAL A 70 -14.45 0.12 3.54
CA VAL A 70 -15.25 0.99 4.41
C VAL A 70 -15.86 2.10 3.57
N ASN A 71 -17.12 1.94 3.18
CA ASN A 71 -17.86 2.92 2.40
C ASN A 71 -17.11 3.42 1.14
N GLY A 72 -16.47 2.51 0.38
CA GLY A 72 -15.67 2.80 -0.81
C GLY A 72 -14.20 3.09 -0.52
N ARG A 73 -13.79 3.21 0.75
CA ARG A 73 -12.38 3.34 1.14
C ARG A 73 -11.77 1.97 1.40
N MET A 74 -10.85 1.57 0.53
CA MET A 74 -10.08 0.35 0.67
C MET A 74 -8.97 0.52 1.70
N VAL A 75 -8.93 -0.37 2.69
CA VAL A 75 -7.86 -0.45 3.69
C VAL A 75 -7.28 -1.85 3.67
N ARG A 76 -5.96 -1.95 3.59
CA ARG A 76 -5.23 -3.21 3.44
C ARG A 76 -4.19 -3.35 4.54
N ALA A 77 -3.97 -4.60 4.95
CA ALA A 77 -2.86 -4.98 5.79
C ALA A 77 -2.25 -6.29 5.30
N HIS A 78 -0.92 -6.39 5.40
CA HIS A 78 -0.18 -7.58 5.00
C HIS A 78 0.96 -7.85 5.98
N VAL A 79 0.95 -9.03 6.60
CA VAL A 79 1.90 -9.41 7.64
C VAL A 79 2.46 -10.81 7.41
N ALA A 80 3.63 -11.07 7.99
CA ALA A 80 4.28 -12.36 8.12
C ALA A 80 4.69 -12.61 9.57
N ALA A 81 4.55 -13.85 10.02
CA ALA A 81 4.85 -14.27 11.37
C ALA A 81 5.35 -15.72 11.42
N ASN A 82 5.80 -16.18 12.60
CA ASN A 82 6.30 -17.54 12.77
C ASN A 82 5.16 -18.56 12.86
N SER A 83 3.97 -18.14 13.29
CA SER A 83 2.76 -18.97 13.30
C SER A 83 1.56 -18.28 12.64
N MET A 84 0.58 -19.06 12.19
CA MET A 84 -0.63 -18.51 11.56
C MET A 84 -1.48 -17.68 12.54
N PHE A 85 -1.61 -18.11 13.79
CA PHE A 85 -2.37 -17.39 14.81
C PHE A 85 -1.72 -16.04 15.14
N GLU A 86 -0.39 -16.02 15.30
CA GLU A 86 0.39 -14.78 15.45
C GLU A 86 0.22 -13.86 14.22
N ALA A 87 0.23 -14.41 13.01
CA ALA A 87 -0.01 -13.62 11.79
C ALA A 87 -1.41 -13.00 11.77
N VAL A 88 -2.43 -13.70 12.26
CA VAL A 88 -3.79 -13.16 12.39
C VAL A 88 -3.87 -12.05 13.45
N ASP A 89 -3.16 -12.19 14.58
CA ASP A 89 -3.12 -11.17 15.63
C ASP A 89 -2.41 -9.89 15.14
N LEU A 90 -1.26 -10.03 14.48
CA LEU A 90 -0.55 -8.92 13.85
C LEU A 90 -1.40 -8.26 12.76
N LEU A 91 -2.17 -9.05 12.00
CA LEU A 91 -3.07 -8.54 10.98
C LEU A 91 -4.18 -7.69 11.61
N GLN A 92 -4.76 -8.16 12.72
CA GLN A 92 -5.78 -7.45 13.49
C GLN A 92 -5.27 -6.09 13.97
N GLU A 93 -4.11 -6.07 14.64
CA GLU A 93 -3.50 -4.85 15.18
C GLU A 93 -3.21 -3.84 14.07
N ARG A 94 -2.54 -4.29 13.00
CA ARG A 94 -2.15 -3.43 11.87
C ARG A 94 -3.36 -2.86 11.13
N LEU A 95 -4.42 -3.65 10.97
CA LEU A 95 -5.64 -3.21 10.33
C LEU A 95 -6.40 -2.19 11.21
N ALA A 96 -6.50 -2.43 12.51
CA ALA A 96 -7.11 -1.49 13.46
C ALA A 96 -6.40 -0.13 13.45
N ALA A 97 -5.07 -0.11 13.49
CA ALA A 97 -4.27 1.11 13.44
C ALA A 97 -4.48 1.95 12.16
N ARG A 98 -4.85 1.29 11.04
CA ARG A 98 -5.11 1.97 9.76
C ARG A 98 -6.54 2.47 9.62
N LEU A 99 -7.50 1.68 10.11
CA LEU A 99 -8.92 2.04 10.05
C LEU A 99 -9.25 3.28 10.88
N THR A 100 -8.46 3.58 11.91
CA THR A 100 -8.61 4.79 12.74
C THR A 100 -8.07 6.07 12.07
N ARG A 101 -7.28 5.97 10.99
CA ARG A 101 -6.73 7.16 10.31
C ARG A 101 -7.83 7.88 9.53
N PRO A 102 -8.19 9.14 9.87
CA PRO A 102 -9.22 9.88 9.16
C PRO A 102 -8.76 10.24 7.74
N ARG A 103 -9.68 10.21 6.76
CA ARG A 103 -9.46 10.93 5.49
C ARG A 103 -9.67 12.42 5.75
N ARG A 104 -8.73 13.26 5.30
CA ARG A 104 -8.81 14.71 5.54
C ARG A 104 -9.72 15.46 4.54
N TYR A 105 -10.19 14.81 3.47
CA TYR A 105 -10.89 15.52 2.37
C TYR A 105 -12.21 14.91 1.86
N ALA A 106 -12.89 14.07 2.63
CA ALA A 106 -14.24 13.62 2.24
C ALA A 106 -15.33 14.68 2.52
N ALA A 107 -15.18 15.91 2.02
CA ALA A 107 -16.19 16.95 1.76
C ALA A 107 -15.50 18.32 1.65
N GLY A 108 -15.76 19.07 0.56
CA GLY A 108 -15.17 20.37 0.31
C GLY A 108 -15.40 21.38 1.44
N GLY A 109 -14.32 21.74 2.14
CA GLY A 109 -14.27 22.83 3.10
C GLY A 109 -12.83 23.31 3.30
N PRO A 110 -12.58 24.62 3.56
CA PRO A 110 -11.23 25.18 3.54
C PRO A 110 -10.36 24.63 4.66
N HIS A 111 -9.08 24.48 4.34
CA HIS A 111 -7.96 24.14 5.23
C HIS A 111 -8.15 24.70 6.64
N ARG A 112 -8.52 23.85 7.60
CA ARG A 112 -8.29 24.14 9.02
C ARG A 112 -6.95 23.54 9.41
N ASN A 113 -6.01 24.43 9.74
CA ASN A 113 -4.73 24.14 10.38
C ASN A 113 -4.94 23.29 11.64
N GLY A 114 -4.94 21.98 11.45
CA GLY A 114 -4.84 21.00 12.51
C GLY A 114 -3.42 20.48 12.53
N THR A 115 -2.62 20.98 13.47
CA THR A 115 -1.24 20.54 13.71
C THR A 115 -1.17 19.01 13.66
N PRO A 116 -0.42 18.40 12.73
CA PRO A 116 -0.26 16.97 12.71
C PRO A 116 0.44 16.54 14.00
N SER A 117 -0.24 15.74 14.82
CA SER A 117 0.35 15.16 16.03
C SER A 117 1.64 14.43 15.65
N ARG A 118 2.76 14.95 16.17
CA ARG A 118 4.14 14.46 16.01
C ARG A 118 4.38 13.14 16.76
N THR A 119 3.53 12.15 16.56
CA THR A 119 3.64 10.85 17.24
C THR A 119 3.43 9.68 16.27
N SER A 120 3.99 9.75 15.06
CA SER A 120 4.35 8.54 14.33
C SER A 120 5.57 7.94 15.01
N ARG A 121 5.35 7.08 16.02
CA ARG A 121 6.26 5.97 16.33
C ARG A 121 6.18 4.95 15.17
N ASP A 122 6.42 5.37 13.93
CA ASP A 122 6.20 4.55 12.72
C ASP A 122 7.52 3.98 12.17
N GLY A 123 8.42 3.56 13.06
CA GLY A 123 9.50 2.63 12.72
C GLY A 123 9.03 1.17 12.78
N ALA A 124 8.06 0.86 13.65
CA ALA A 124 7.63 -0.52 13.95
C ALA A 124 6.66 -1.11 12.90
N GLY A 125 6.16 -0.31 11.96
CA GLY A 125 5.17 -0.76 10.97
C GLY A 125 5.72 -1.73 9.91
N HIS A 126 7.04 -1.89 9.80
CA HIS A 126 7.65 -2.76 8.77
C HIS A 126 8.19 -4.08 9.31
N ASP A 127 8.33 -4.22 10.64
CA ASP A 127 8.99 -5.37 11.26
C ASP A 127 8.27 -6.69 11.01
N HIS A 128 7.02 -6.67 10.58
CA HIS A 128 6.22 -7.86 10.28
C HIS A 128 5.76 -7.94 8.82
N ARG A 129 6.34 -7.17 7.89
CA ARG A 129 6.00 -7.30 6.45
C ARG A 129 6.63 -8.59 5.90
N PRO A 130 5.97 -9.33 4.98
CA PRO A 130 6.58 -10.51 4.40
C PRO A 130 7.92 -10.21 3.73
N HIS A 131 8.88 -11.11 3.89
CA HIS A 131 10.16 -10.99 3.21
C HIS A 131 10.00 -11.23 1.72
N ARG A 132 10.80 -10.53 0.91
CA ARG A 132 10.87 -10.78 -0.53
C ARG A 132 11.76 -11.99 -0.76
N HIS A 133 11.30 -12.94 -1.57
CA HIS A 133 12.11 -14.06 -2.02
C HIS A 133 13.34 -13.55 -2.77
N HIS A 134 14.49 -14.17 -2.52
CA HIS A 134 15.71 -13.85 -3.22
C HIS A 134 15.75 -14.60 -4.55
N VAL A 135 15.66 -13.86 -5.64
CA VAL A 135 15.97 -14.34 -7.00
C VAL A 135 17.22 -13.58 -7.47
N PRO A 136 18.25 -14.24 -8.01
CA PRO A 136 19.43 -13.58 -8.56
C PRO A 136 19.05 -12.53 -9.59
N ALA A 137 19.74 -11.39 -9.58
CA ALA A 137 19.29 -10.21 -10.31
C ALA A 137 19.23 -10.41 -11.84
N GLY A 138 20.05 -11.31 -12.41
CA GLY A 138 19.99 -11.70 -13.82
C GLY A 138 18.84 -12.65 -14.20
N GLU A 139 18.19 -13.28 -13.23
CA GLU A 139 17.06 -14.21 -13.45
C GLU A 139 15.70 -13.52 -13.27
N ARG A 140 15.68 -12.28 -12.76
CA ARG A 140 14.44 -11.54 -12.49
C ARG A 140 13.77 -11.12 -13.79
N ARG A 141 12.45 -11.32 -13.87
CA ARG A 141 11.62 -10.95 -15.03
C ARG A 141 10.41 -10.18 -14.57
N ILE A 142 9.77 -9.43 -15.48
CA ILE A 142 8.47 -8.84 -15.22
C ILE A 142 7.42 -9.96 -15.33
N VAL A 143 6.96 -10.45 -14.19
CA VAL A 143 5.96 -11.54 -14.12
C VAL A 143 4.54 -11.03 -13.87
N ARG A 144 4.41 -9.73 -13.57
CA ARG A 144 3.12 -9.09 -13.37
C ARG A 144 3.09 -7.72 -14.00
N HIS A 145 2.14 -7.50 -14.88
CA HIS A 145 1.77 -6.18 -15.38
C HIS A 145 0.36 -5.84 -14.87
N LYS A 146 0.18 -4.63 -14.34
CA LYS A 146 -1.12 -4.07 -14.01
C LYS A 146 -1.28 -2.73 -14.71
N SER A 147 -2.38 -2.59 -15.45
CA SER A 147 -2.79 -1.31 -16.02
C SER A 147 -3.95 -0.74 -15.19
N PHE A 148 -3.87 0.55 -14.83
CA PHE A 148 -4.87 1.21 -13.98
C PHE A 148 -5.19 2.62 -14.47
N SER A 149 -6.45 3.03 -14.36
CA SER A 149 -6.82 4.44 -14.47
C SER A 149 -6.35 5.16 -13.21
N LEU A 150 -5.49 6.17 -13.36
CA LEU A 150 -4.96 6.91 -12.23
C LEU A 150 -6.03 7.79 -11.60
N VAL A 151 -6.17 7.67 -10.28
CA VAL A 151 -7.03 8.56 -9.50
C VAL A 151 -6.44 9.96 -9.55
N HIS A 152 -7.30 10.96 -9.82
CA HIS A 152 -6.94 12.36 -9.74
C HIS A 152 -7.18 12.84 -8.31
N GLN A 153 -6.14 13.27 -7.62
CA GLN A 153 -6.21 13.62 -6.20
C GLN A 153 -5.04 14.50 -5.77
N THR A 154 -5.12 15.05 -4.56
CA THR A 154 -4.02 15.84 -4.00
C THR A 154 -2.90 14.92 -3.47
N PRO A 155 -1.67 15.44 -3.32
CA PRO A 155 -0.56 14.67 -2.75
C PRO A 155 -0.82 14.16 -1.32
N GLU A 156 -1.56 14.91 -0.51
CA GLU A 156 -1.92 14.54 0.87
C GLU A 156 -2.88 13.35 0.89
N ASP A 157 -3.90 13.36 0.04
CA ASP A 157 -4.82 12.22 -0.10
C ASP A 157 -4.08 11.00 -0.65
N ALA A 158 -3.12 11.20 -1.56
CA ALA A 158 -2.25 10.13 -2.04
C ALA A 158 -1.42 9.49 -0.91
N VAL A 159 -0.93 10.27 0.07
CA VAL A 159 -0.25 9.73 1.25
C VAL A 159 -1.21 8.92 2.12
N ILE A 160 -2.44 9.40 2.30
CA ILE A 160 -3.46 8.65 3.06
C ILE A 160 -3.74 7.29 2.40
N ASP A 161 -3.84 7.26 1.08
CA ASP A 161 -4.10 6.03 0.33
C ASP A 161 -2.89 5.10 0.28
N LEU A 162 -1.67 5.63 0.16
CA LEU A 162 -0.41 4.89 0.33
C LEU A 162 -0.42 4.09 1.65
N GLU A 163 -0.74 4.77 2.75
CA GLU A 163 -0.75 4.20 4.08
C GLU A 163 -1.92 3.24 4.32
N ALA A 164 -3.12 3.61 3.85
CA ALA A 164 -4.31 2.78 3.94
C ALA A 164 -4.12 1.46 3.19
N MET A 165 -3.42 1.49 2.04
CA MET A 165 -3.22 0.32 1.20
C MET A 165 -1.97 -0.50 1.55
N ASP A 166 -1.19 -0.11 2.56
CA ASP A 166 0.07 -0.77 2.95
C ASP A 166 1.10 -0.81 1.81
N HIS A 167 1.08 0.19 0.95
CA HIS A 167 1.94 0.24 -0.23
C HIS A 167 3.26 0.95 0.09
N ASP A 168 4.30 0.60 -0.66
CA ASP A 168 5.61 1.26 -0.55
C ASP A 168 5.63 2.56 -1.37
N PHE A 169 4.73 2.65 -2.36
CA PHE A 169 4.51 3.81 -3.21
C PHE A 169 3.05 3.87 -3.67
N TRP A 170 2.60 5.04 -4.11
CA TRP A 170 1.26 5.27 -4.66
C TRP A 170 1.34 6.18 -5.88
N LEU A 171 0.89 5.68 -7.03
CA LEU A 171 0.89 6.39 -8.31
C LEU A 171 -0.50 7.01 -8.54
N PHE A 172 -0.54 8.29 -8.88
CA PHE A 172 -1.77 9.08 -9.06
C PHE A 172 -1.54 10.20 -10.08
N THR A 173 -2.61 10.86 -10.51
CA THR A 173 -2.50 12.12 -11.25
C THR A 173 -2.71 13.26 -10.26
N ASP A 174 -1.71 14.14 -10.12
CA ASP A 174 -1.79 15.28 -9.22
C ASP A 174 -2.88 16.25 -9.68
N LEU A 175 -3.84 16.52 -8.80
CA LEU A 175 -5.01 17.32 -9.11
C LEU A 175 -4.65 18.76 -9.52
N ALA A 176 -3.58 19.32 -8.94
CA ALA A 176 -3.17 20.69 -9.20
C ALA A 176 -2.43 20.84 -10.54
N SER A 177 -1.53 19.91 -10.85
CA SER A 177 -0.66 20.01 -12.03
C SER A 177 -1.08 19.15 -13.22
N GLY A 178 -2.01 18.21 -13.03
CA GLY A 178 -2.42 17.23 -14.04
C GLY A 178 -1.33 16.20 -14.36
N ARG A 179 -0.24 16.14 -13.59
CA ARG A 179 0.91 15.29 -13.88
C ARG A 179 0.84 13.97 -13.13
N ASP A 180 1.24 12.90 -13.81
CA ASP A 180 1.48 11.63 -13.15
C ASP A 180 2.56 11.81 -12.08
N SER A 181 2.22 11.40 -10.88
CA SER A 181 3.01 11.63 -9.68
C SER A 181 2.98 10.42 -8.78
N ILE A 182 4.03 10.27 -7.98
CA ILE A 182 4.19 9.17 -7.04
C ILE A 182 4.50 9.73 -5.66
N VAL A 183 3.80 9.24 -4.64
CA VAL A 183 4.22 9.40 -3.24
C VAL A 183 4.79 8.09 -2.72
N TYR A 184 5.81 8.16 -1.87
CA TYR A 184 6.47 7.01 -1.30
C TYR A 184 7.07 7.35 0.07
N ARG A 185 7.41 6.32 0.84
CA ARG A 185 8.16 6.50 2.09
C ARG A 185 9.65 6.39 1.81
N ASP A 186 10.41 7.40 2.19
CA ASP A 186 11.86 7.38 2.12
C ASP A 186 12.41 6.41 3.18
N VAL A 187 13.16 5.41 2.74
CA VAL A 187 13.66 4.34 3.62
C VAL A 187 14.73 4.82 4.61
N ARG A 188 15.41 5.95 4.34
CA ARG A 188 16.47 6.49 5.20
C ARG A 188 15.90 7.39 6.28
N THR A 189 14.92 8.22 5.92
CA THR A 189 14.37 9.26 6.81
C THR A 189 13.02 8.87 7.41
N GLY A 190 12.35 7.85 6.86
CA GLY A 190 11.00 7.43 7.24
C GLY A 190 9.90 8.41 6.81
N ARG A 191 10.26 9.55 6.21
CA ARG A 191 9.33 10.61 5.79
C ARG A 191 8.70 10.30 4.45
N HIS A 192 7.53 10.87 4.20
CA HIS A 192 6.90 10.79 2.88
C HIS A 192 7.61 11.75 1.91
N ARG A 193 7.80 11.27 0.68
CA ARG A 193 8.34 12.04 -0.44
C ARG A 193 7.43 11.91 -1.64
N MET A 194 7.50 12.90 -2.53
CA MET A 194 6.79 12.91 -3.81
C MET A 194 7.77 13.09 -4.97
N ALA A 195 7.51 12.44 -6.11
CA ALA A 195 8.12 12.78 -7.39
C ALA A 195 7.01 12.95 -8.44
N SER A 196 7.19 13.86 -9.39
CA SER A 196 6.18 14.20 -10.40
C SER A 196 6.83 14.31 -11.77
N LEU A 197 6.10 13.94 -12.82
CA LEU A 197 6.53 14.17 -14.19
C LEU A 197 6.59 15.66 -14.52
N GLY A 198 7.40 16.04 -15.53
CA GLY A 198 7.51 17.42 -16.00
C GLY A 198 8.55 18.27 -15.26
N PRO A 199 8.68 19.56 -15.60
CA PRO A 199 9.72 20.43 -15.06
C PRO A 199 9.65 20.49 -13.54
N LEU A 200 10.83 20.39 -12.93
CA LEU A 200 11.05 20.57 -11.51
C LEU A 200 10.45 21.90 -11.07
N GLY A 201 9.44 21.87 -10.22
CA GLY A 201 9.05 23.06 -9.47
C GLY A 201 10.14 23.41 -8.45
N GLN A 202 10.02 24.60 -7.83
CA GLN A 202 10.77 24.87 -6.59
C GLN A 202 10.41 23.82 -5.52
N GLU A 203 11.36 23.48 -4.65
CA GLU A 203 11.06 22.70 -3.44
C GLU A 203 9.89 23.36 -2.71
N ARG A 204 8.79 22.63 -2.62
CA ARG A 204 7.65 22.99 -1.80
C ARG A 204 7.55 21.89 -0.75
N GLU A 205 7.75 22.24 0.52
CA GLU A 205 7.20 21.42 1.58
C GLU A 205 5.69 21.63 1.55
N VAL A 206 4.95 20.61 1.13
CA VAL A 206 3.50 20.63 1.25
C VAL A 206 3.19 20.32 2.72
N ASP A 207 2.77 21.35 3.46
CA ASP A 207 2.38 21.29 4.88
C ASP A 207 3.49 20.77 5.83
N GLY A 208 4.77 20.91 5.46
CA GLY A 208 5.93 20.48 6.27
C GLY A 208 6.12 18.96 6.42
N LEU A 209 5.28 18.15 5.77
CA LEU A 209 5.23 16.69 5.96
C LEU A 209 5.60 15.89 4.71
N LEU A 210 5.41 16.47 3.53
CA LEU A 210 5.70 15.82 2.25
C LEU A 210 6.83 16.58 1.52
N GLY A 211 8.00 15.95 1.44
CA GLY A 211 9.14 16.50 0.69
C GLY A 211 9.00 16.21 -0.80
N VAL A 212 8.93 17.24 -1.64
CA VAL A 212 8.92 17.07 -3.10
C VAL A 212 10.35 16.88 -3.61
N SER A 213 10.58 15.81 -4.37
CA SER A 213 11.87 15.51 -4.99
C SER A 213 12.17 16.50 -6.12
N THR A 214 13.34 17.13 -6.04
CA THR A 214 13.92 17.96 -7.11
C THR A 214 14.73 17.17 -8.12
N VAL A 215 14.84 15.85 -7.97
CA VAL A 215 15.51 15.01 -8.98
C VAL A 215 14.54 14.77 -10.14
N PRO A 216 14.91 15.06 -11.40
CA PRO A 216 14.07 14.79 -12.55
C PRO A 216 13.69 13.32 -12.64
N VAL A 217 12.42 13.06 -12.96
CA VAL A 217 11.98 11.70 -13.27
C VAL A 217 12.62 11.27 -14.59
N PRO A 218 13.35 10.15 -14.64
CA PRO A 218 14.03 9.72 -15.84
C PRO A 218 13.01 9.37 -16.93
N THR A 219 13.27 9.81 -18.16
CA THR A 219 12.60 9.29 -19.35
C THR A 219 13.30 8.00 -19.76
N SER A 220 12.57 6.89 -19.86
CA SER A 220 13.15 5.57 -20.09
C SER A 220 12.13 4.62 -20.72
N SER A 221 12.62 3.68 -21.51
CA SER A 221 11.87 2.47 -21.87
C SER A 221 11.75 1.52 -20.66
N VAL A 222 10.84 0.55 -20.74
CA VAL A 222 10.70 -0.50 -19.71
C VAL A 222 12.01 -1.27 -19.51
N THR A 223 12.74 -1.57 -20.60
CA THR A 223 14.02 -2.29 -20.54
C THR A 223 15.08 -1.49 -19.78
N GLU A 224 15.19 -0.19 -20.04
CA GLU A 224 16.12 0.68 -19.31
C GLU A 224 15.73 0.83 -17.83
N ALA A 225 14.43 0.89 -17.53
CA ALA A 225 13.95 0.90 -16.15
C ALA A 225 14.31 -0.40 -15.40
N VAL A 226 14.27 -1.56 -16.07
CA VAL A 226 14.75 -2.85 -15.52
C VAL A 226 16.25 -2.78 -15.21
N SER A 227 17.07 -2.33 -16.16
CA SER A 227 18.51 -2.17 -15.95
C SER A 227 18.81 -1.23 -14.78
N ARG A 228 18.09 -0.11 -14.67
CA ARG A 228 18.24 0.84 -13.55
C ARG A 228 17.87 0.21 -12.22
N LEU A 229 16.73 -0.47 -12.12
CA LEU A 229 16.30 -1.11 -10.88
C LEU A 229 17.27 -2.21 -10.45
N HIS A 230 17.80 -2.96 -11.42
CA HIS A 230 18.84 -3.96 -11.20
C HIS A 230 20.12 -3.34 -10.62
N LEU A 231 20.66 -2.30 -11.27
CA LEU A 231 21.95 -1.69 -10.90
C LEU A 231 21.89 -0.90 -9.59
N THR A 232 20.76 -0.24 -9.32
CA THR A 232 20.63 0.63 -8.14
C THR A 232 20.15 -0.10 -6.89
N GLY A 233 19.48 -1.26 -7.04
CA GLY A 233 18.87 -1.98 -5.93
C GLY A 233 17.77 -1.22 -5.20
N LEU A 234 17.24 -0.15 -5.81
CA LEU A 234 16.13 0.63 -5.25
C LEU A 234 14.88 -0.26 -5.06
N PRO A 235 13.95 0.09 -4.16
CA PRO A 235 12.72 -0.69 -3.99
C PRO A 235 11.80 -0.65 -5.23
N PHE A 236 11.86 0.45 -5.99
CA PHE A 236 11.12 0.68 -7.23
C PHE A 236 11.81 1.78 -8.07
N VAL A 237 11.43 1.88 -9.34
CA VAL A 237 11.76 2.98 -10.26
C VAL A 237 10.46 3.58 -10.77
N PHE A 238 10.27 4.87 -10.55
CA PHE A 238 9.27 5.69 -11.24
C PHE A 238 9.94 6.36 -12.44
N PHE A 239 9.34 6.27 -13.63
CA PHE A 239 9.92 6.77 -14.87
C PHE A 239 8.84 7.29 -15.82
N ASN A 240 9.22 8.23 -16.68
CA ASN A 240 8.41 8.66 -17.81
C ASN A 240 8.64 7.68 -18.97
N ASP A 241 7.61 6.91 -19.33
CA ASP A 241 7.75 5.89 -20.36
C ASP A 241 7.87 6.51 -21.76
N THR A 242 8.92 6.15 -22.50
CA THR A 242 9.20 6.73 -23.82
C THR A 242 8.12 6.46 -24.87
N ALA A 243 7.36 5.37 -24.71
CA ALA A 243 6.33 4.98 -25.67
C ALA A 243 5.00 5.72 -25.44
N THR A 244 4.69 6.06 -24.19
CA THR A 244 3.38 6.62 -23.80
C THR A 244 3.45 8.05 -23.28
N GLY A 245 4.62 8.53 -22.86
CA GLY A 245 4.77 9.80 -22.13
C GLY A 245 4.11 9.82 -20.76
N ARG A 246 3.73 8.63 -20.24
CA ARG A 246 3.01 8.46 -18.98
C ARG A 246 3.94 7.93 -17.89
N GLY A 247 3.59 8.21 -16.64
CA GLY A 247 4.35 7.81 -15.46
C GLY A 247 4.15 6.33 -15.16
N CYS A 248 5.20 5.54 -15.29
CA CYS A 248 5.19 4.10 -15.03
C CYS A 248 6.03 3.75 -13.78
N VAL A 249 5.67 2.65 -13.11
CA VAL A 249 6.41 2.17 -11.93
C VAL A 249 6.82 0.71 -12.10
N LEU A 250 8.13 0.46 -12.04
CA LEU A 250 8.71 -0.88 -11.95
C LEU A 250 9.13 -1.14 -10.50
N TYR A 251 8.78 -2.29 -9.93
CA TYR A 251 9.03 -2.56 -8.51
C TYR A 251 9.33 -4.04 -8.21
N HIS A 252 9.97 -4.28 -7.06
CA HIS A 252 10.21 -5.62 -6.55
C HIS A 252 8.95 -6.25 -5.94
N ARG A 253 8.59 -7.44 -6.42
CA ARG A 253 7.52 -8.26 -5.85
C ARG A 253 8.04 -9.13 -4.72
N TYR A 254 7.11 -9.68 -3.94
CA TYR A 254 7.44 -10.63 -2.87
C TYR A 254 7.97 -11.96 -3.39
N ASP A 255 7.60 -12.38 -4.61
CA ASP A 255 8.15 -13.58 -5.26
C ASP A 255 9.56 -13.38 -5.84
N GLY A 256 10.19 -12.22 -5.58
CA GLY A 256 11.56 -11.90 -6.02
C GLY A 256 11.67 -11.38 -7.45
N HIS A 257 10.61 -11.50 -8.24
CA HIS A 257 10.52 -10.96 -9.60
C HIS A 257 10.03 -9.50 -9.62
N TYR A 258 9.83 -8.95 -10.81
CA TYR A 258 9.37 -7.58 -11.01
C TYR A 258 7.88 -7.50 -11.30
N GLY A 259 7.28 -6.40 -10.81
CA GLY A 259 5.96 -5.94 -11.23
C GLY A 259 6.09 -4.62 -11.98
N LEU A 260 5.25 -4.44 -13.00
CA LEU A 260 5.12 -3.19 -13.75
C LEU A 260 3.69 -2.64 -13.56
N ILE A 261 3.60 -1.36 -13.23
CA ILE A 261 2.36 -0.59 -13.23
C ILE A 261 2.44 0.44 -14.34
N THR A 262 1.43 0.46 -15.20
CA THR A 262 1.28 1.46 -16.25
C THR A 262 -0.10 2.12 -16.13
N PRO A 263 -0.23 3.41 -16.42
CA PRO A 263 -1.54 4.03 -16.57
C PRO A 263 -2.32 3.35 -17.71
N SER A 264 -3.63 3.18 -17.55
CA SER A 264 -4.51 2.82 -18.66
C SER A 264 -4.57 4.00 -19.62
N ARG A 265 -4.69 3.71 -20.92
CA ARG A 265 -5.01 4.73 -21.91
C ARG A 265 -6.37 5.36 -21.63
#